data_AF-A0A842NEB4-F1
#
_entry.id   AF-A0A842NEB4-F1
#
_cell.length_a   1.000
_cell.length_b   1.000
_cell.length_c   1.000
_cell.angle_alpha   90.00
_cell.angle_beta   90.00
_cell.angle_gamma   90.00
#
_symmetry.space_group_name_H-M   'P 1'
#
loop_
_entity.id
_entity.type
_entity.pdbx_description
1 polymer ?
#
loop_
_entity_poly.entity_id
_entity_poly.type
_entity_poly.pdbx_seq_one_letter_code
_entity_poly.pdbx_strand_id
1 'polypeptide(L)'
;EEGLDISEVNLVIFYDNVPSSIRFIQRKGRTGRKTEGRLVVLIAKDTIDQVYYHIGQRKIKSAKLMGDKLSKKLENNELNTAESLDSFL
;
A
#
# COMPACT_ATOMS: atom_id res chain seq x y z
N GLU A 1 4.51 -0.38 15.91
CA GLU A 1 4.83 -0.45 14.47
C GLU A 1 4.67 -1.88 13.92
N GLU A 2 4.75 -2.90 14.77
CA GLU A 2 3.98 -4.16 14.76
C GLU A 2 3.68 -4.50 16.24
N GLY A 3 2.68 -5.34 16.54
CA GLY A 3 2.38 -5.78 17.92
C GLY A 3 1.58 -4.83 18.83
N LEU A 4 1.18 -3.65 18.35
CA LEU A 4 0.25 -2.76 19.07
C LEU A 4 -1.15 -2.90 18.49
N ASP A 5 -2.06 -3.51 19.25
CA ASP A 5 -3.47 -3.62 18.88
C ASP A 5 -4.22 -2.34 19.26
N ILE A 6 -4.20 -1.37 18.35
CA ILE A 6 -4.98 -0.14 18.47
C ILE A 6 -6.23 -0.31 17.60
N SER A 7 -7.40 -0.24 18.23
CA SER A 7 -8.68 -0.64 17.64
C SER A 7 -9.07 0.18 16.41
N GLU A 8 -8.94 1.52 16.48
CA GLU A 8 -9.23 2.45 15.40
C GLU A 8 -8.53 3.79 15.68
N VAL A 9 -7.87 4.37 14.68
CA VAL A 9 -7.26 5.71 14.79
C VAL A 9 -7.85 6.64 13.72
N ASN A 10 -8.05 7.92 14.04
CA ASN A 10 -8.53 8.90 13.07
C ASN A 10 -7.41 9.55 12.24
N LEU A 11 -6.18 9.56 12.77
CA LEU A 11 -5.00 10.18 12.15
C LEU A 11 -3.77 9.28 12.28
N VAL A 12 -3.09 9.08 11.16
CA VAL A 12 -1.78 8.41 11.09
C VAL A 12 -0.77 9.40 10.53
N ILE A 13 0.35 9.59 11.24
CA ILE A 13 1.44 10.45 10.80
C ILE A 13 2.71 9.60 10.62
N PHE A 14 3.28 9.67 9.42
CA PHE A 14 4.59 9.09 9.13
C PHE A 14 5.64 10.18 9.29
N TYR A 15 6.43 10.10 10.37
CA TYR A 15 7.53 11.04 10.65
C TYR A 15 8.82 10.62 9.94
N ASP A 16 9.11 9.32 9.91
CA ASP A 16 10.26 8.75 9.21
C ASP A 16 9.77 8.01 7.96
N ASN A 17 10.25 8.42 6.79
CA ASN A 17 9.81 7.87 5.52
C ASN A 17 10.60 6.60 5.18
N VAL A 18 10.22 5.48 5.81
CA VAL A 18 10.71 4.17 5.40
C VAL A 18 9.97 3.73 4.12
N PRO A 19 10.68 3.37 3.02
CA PRO A 19 10.08 2.99 1.72
C PRO A 19 9.44 1.58 1.75
N SER A 20 8.60 1.29 2.73
CA SER A 20 7.87 0.03 2.87
C SER A 20 6.39 0.23 2.51
N SER A 21 6.02 -0.20 1.31
CA SER A 21 4.64 -0.19 0.82
C SER A 21 3.70 -1.03 1.70
N ILE A 22 4.22 -2.12 2.27
CA ILE A 22 3.46 -3.00 3.18
C ILE A 22 3.09 -2.24 4.46
N ARG A 23 4.09 -1.62 5.09
CA ARG A 23 3.88 -0.82 6.31
C ARG A 23 2.94 0.36 6.07
N PHE A 24 3.04 0.98 4.90
CA PHE A 24 2.13 2.05 4.49
C PHE A 24 0.67 1.56 4.44
N ILE A 25 0.42 0.45 3.75
CA ILE A 25 -0.93 -0.14 3.62
C ILE A 25 -1.47 -0.62 4.97
N GLN A 26 -0.65 -1.29 5.78
CA GLN A 26 -1.05 -1.79 7.10
C GLN A 26 -1.48 -0.65 8.03
N ARG A 27 -0.72 0.46 8.07
CA ARG A 27 -1.05 1.63 8.89
C ARG A 27 -2.25 2.39 8.35
N LYS A 28 -2.37 2.52 7.02
CA LYS A 28 -3.61 3.01 6.40
C LYS A 28 -4.81 2.18 6.88
N GLY A 29 -4.66 0.85 6.96
CA GLY A 29 -5.68 -0.05 7.47
C GLY A 29 -5.97 0.01 8.98
N ARG A 30 -5.24 0.83 9.75
CA ARG A 30 -5.55 1.16 11.16
C ARG A 30 -6.48 2.36 11.29
N THR A 31 -6.64 3.13 10.21
CA THR A 31 -7.59 4.26 10.11
C THR A 31 -8.63 3.96 9.03
N GLY A 32 -9.72 4.74 8.96
CA GLY A 32 -10.63 4.65 7.81
C GLY A 32 -11.51 3.40 7.73
N ARG A 33 -11.70 2.65 8.83
CA ARG A 33 -12.50 1.40 8.82
C ARG A 33 -14.00 1.66 8.91
N LYS A 34 -14.44 2.53 9.82
CA LYS A 34 -15.86 2.90 10.00
C LYS A 34 -16.15 4.35 9.62
N THR A 35 -15.21 5.25 9.91
CA THR A 35 -15.29 6.68 9.61
C THR A 35 -14.08 7.12 8.80
N GLU A 36 -14.16 8.27 8.10
CA GLU A 36 -13.03 8.81 7.34
C GLU A 36 -11.76 8.89 8.20
N GLY A 37 -10.68 8.34 7.66
CA GLY A 37 -9.37 8.32 8.27
C GLY A 37 -8.40 9.23 7.53
N ARG A 38 -7.54 9.95 8.25
CA ARG A 38 -6.52 10.80 7.65
C ARG A 38 -5.14 10.17 7.79
N LEU A 39 -4.39 10.15 6.70
CA LEU A 39 -2.99 9.73 6.67
C LEU A 39 -2.15 10.91 6.16
N VAL A 40 -1.13 11.28 6.94
CA VAL A 40 -0.18 12.35 6.60
C VAL A 40 1.23 11.77 6.57
N VAL A 41 1.99 12.08 5.53
CA VAL A 41 3.40 11.74 5.42
C VAL A 41 4.19 13.03 5.47
N LEU A 42 5.11 13.13 6.44
CA LEU A 42 6.07 14.22 6.50
C LEU A 42 7.26 13.86 5.61
N ILE A 43 7.65 14.78 4.74
CA ILE A 43 8.71 14.60 3.76
C ILE A 43 9.63 15.81 3.85
N ALA A 44 10.92 15.60 4.11
CA ALA A 44 11.89 16.67 3.96
C ALA A 44 12.13 16.95 2.47
N LYS A 45 12.09 18.23 2.10
CA LYS A 45 12.34 18.64 0.71
C LYS A 45 13.81 18.48 0.37
N ASP A 46 14.08 18.12 -0.88
CA ASP A 46 15.43 17.97 -1.43
C ASP A 46 16.28 16.90 -0.69
N THR A 47 15.62 15.96 -0.03
CA THR A 47 16.25 14.80 0.60
C THR A 47 15.81 13.49 -0.07
N ILE A 48 16.45 12.40 0.35
CA ILE A 48 16.09 11.04 -0.07
C ILE A 48 14.63 10.67 0.26
N ASP A 49 13.99 11.38 1.19
CA ASP A 49 12.60 11.15 1.56
C ASP A 49 11.65 11.31 0.37
N GLN A 50 11.92 12.26 -0.54
CA GLN A 50 11.12 12.42 -1.75
C GLN A 50 11.24 11.19 -2.66
N VAL A 51 12.46 10.68 -2.83
CA VAL A 51 12.74 9.49 -3.64
C VAL A 51 12.04 8.27 -3.04
N TYR A 52 12.13 8.07 -1.73
CA TYR A 52 11.46 6.99 -1.02
C TYR A 52 9.94 7.07 -1.11
N TYR A 53 9.37 8.28 -1.00
CA TYR A 53 7.95 8.49 -1.23
C TYR A 53 7.55 8.07 -2.65
N HIS A 54 8.26 8.53 -3.68
CA HIS A 54 7.95 8.18 -5.07
C HIS A 54 8.12 6.68 -5.37
N ILE A 55 9.14 6.02 -4.82
CA ILE A 55 9.31 4.56 -4.94
C ILE A 55 8.16 3.82 -4.27
N GLY A 56 7.77 4.23 -3.06
CA GLY A 56 6.65 3.65 -2.33
C GLY A 56 5.34 3.74 -3.12
N GLN A 57 5.06 4.90 -3.69
CA GLN A 57 3.88 5.14 -4.53
C GLN A 57 3.88 4.29 -5.80
N ARG A 58 5.04 4.13 -6.46
CA ARG A 58 5.17 3.27 -7.65
C ARG A 58 4.88 1.81 -7.33
N LYS A 59 5.42 1.30 -6.22
CA LYS A 59 5.17 -0.08 -5.74
C LYS A 59 3.69 -0.32 -5.46
N ILE A 60 3.01 0.61 -4.79
CA ILE A 60 1.55 0.49 -4.52
C ILE A 60 0.75 0.49 -5.82
N LYS A 61 1.12 1.37 -6.78
CA LYS A 61 0.45 1.42 -8.08
C LYS A 61 0.60 0.11 -8.86
N SER A 62 1.81 -0.46 -8.91
CA SER A 62 2.06 -1.74 -9.56
C SER A 62 1.26 -2.88 -8.90
N ALA A 63 1.27 -2.97 -7.57
CA ALA A 63 0.47 -3.97 -6.84
C ALA A 63 -1.04 -3.84 -7.11
N LYS A 64 -1.56 -2.62 -7.22
CA LYS A 64 -2.97 -2.38 -7.59
C LYS A 64 -3.25 -2.89 -9.01
N LEU A 65 -2.42 -2.53 -9.98
CA LEU A 65 -2.58 -2.96 -11.38
C LEU A 65 -2.53 -4.48 -11.51
N MET A 66 -1.62 -5.13 -10.78
CA MET A 66 -1.52 -6.58 -10.69
C MET A 66 -2.82 -7.19 -10.16
N GLY A 67 -3.36 -6.67 -9.06
CA GLY A 67 -4.63 -7.10 -8.50
C GLY A 67 -5.81 -6.92 -9.48
N ASP A 68 -5.85 -5.79 -10.18
CA ASP A 68 -6.89 -5.50 -11.18
C ASP A 68 -6.82 -6.49 -12.38
N LYS A 69 -5.61 -6.80 -12.86
CA LYS A 69 -5.41 -7.82 -13.92
C LYS A 69 -5.88 -9.20 -13.46
N LEU A 70 -5.52 -9.58 -12.23
CA LEU A 70 -5.90 -10.86 -11.65
C LEU A 70 -7.43 -10.96 -11.49
N SER A 71 -8.08 -9.92 -10.96
CA SER A 71 -9.55 -9.87 -10.81
C SER A 71 -10.27 -10.04 -12.15
N LYS A 72 -9.78 -9.38 -13.21
CA LYS A 72 -10.35 -9.52 -14.55
C LYS A 72 -10.21 -10.93 -15.12
N LYS A 73 -9.05 -11.57 -14.97
CA LYS A 73 -8.86 -12.96 -15.41
C LYS A 73 -9.74 -13.94 -14.62
N LEU A 74 -9.92 -13.70 -13.32
CA LEU A 74 -10.84 -14.46 -12.46
C LEU A 74 -12.28 -14.36 -12.96
N GLU A 75 -12.76 -13.14 -13.26
CA GLU A 75 -14.11 -12.90 -13.77
C GLU A 75 -14.35 -13.60 -15.12
N ASN A 76 -13.34 -13.65 -15.98
CA ASN A 76 -13.43 -14.28 -17.30
C ASN A 76 -13.20 -15.81 -17.29
N ASN A 77 -12.90 -16.43 -16.14
CA ASN A 77 -12.49 -17.84 -16.02
C ASN A 77 -11.28 -18.22 -16.89
N GLU A 78 -10.37 -17.28 -17.16
CA GLU A 78 -9.17 -17.50 -18.00
C GLU A 78 -7.91 -17.87 -17.19
N LEU A 79 -8.09 -18.29 -15.93
CA LEU A 79 -6.97 -18.66 -15.07
C LEU A 79 -6.42 -20.02 -15.44
N ASN A 80 -5.20 -20.04 -15.96
CA ASN A 80 -4.41 -21.25 -16.05
C ASN A 80 -3.74 -21.52 -14.70
N THR A 81 -3.94 -22.71 -14.12
CA THR A 81 -3.34 -23.13 -12.84
C THR A 81 -1.79 -23.16 -12.87
N ALA A 82 -1.18 -23.04 -14.04
CA ALA A 82 0.27 -22.98 -14.23
C ALA A 82 0.84 -21.54 -14.26
N GLU A 83 0.02 -20.49 -14.28
CA GLU A 83 0.50 -19.10 -14.30
C GLU A 83 1.05 -18.67 -12.93
N SER A 84 2.30 -18.21 -12.89
CA SER A 84 2.89 -17.63 -11.68
C SER A 84 2.35 -16.23 -11.41
N LEU A 85 2.40 -15.79 -10.15
CA LEU A 85 2.02 -14.42 -9.77
C LEU A 85 2.85 -13.35 -10.50
N ASP A 86 4.11 -13.65 -10.84
CA ASP A 86 4.96 -12.73 -11.59
C ASP A 86 4.41 -12.39 -12.98
N SER A 87 3.57 -13.27 -13.56
CA SER A 87 2.92 -12.99 -14.84
C SER A 87 1.94 -11.81 -14.79
N PHE A 88 1.57 -11.34 -13.59
CA PHE A 88 0.64 -10.24 -13.38
C PHE A 88 1.31 -8.92 -13.01
N LEU A 89 2.63 -8.91 -12.71
CA LEU A 89 3.40 -7.69 -12.43
C LEU A 89 3.37 -6.71 -13.62
#